data_AF-A0A535K654-F1
#
_entry.id   AF-A0A535K654-F1
#
_cell.length_a   1.000
_cell.length_b   1.000
_cell.length_c   1.000
_cell.angle_alpha   90.00
_cell.angle_beta   90.00
_cell.angle_gamma   90.00
#
_symmetry.space_group_name_H-M   'P 1'
#
loop_
_entity.id
_entity.type
_entity.pdbx_description
1 polymer ?
#
loop_
_entity_poly.entity_id
_entity_poly.type
_entity_poly.pdbx_seq_one_letter_code
_entity_poly.pdbx_strand_id
1 'polypeptide(L)'
;MDIAPSARHSGLIRPARVEDVEDMQALINTYAAEDRMLERSRDFLLEHLRDFVVARNGSHFLGCCALAVLTPDLAEVRSLAVSREASGRGIGRALVEACIAEARRLGTRRVFALTL
;
A
#
# COMPACT_ATOMS: atom_id res chain seq x y z
N MET A 1 4.33 -6.07 19.63
CA MET A 1 5.49 -5.29 19.14
C MET A 1 4.93 -4.00 18.57
N ASP A 2 5.08 -2.88 19.29
CA ASP A 2 4.54 -1.60 18.86
C ASP A 2 5.47 -0.96 17.83
N ILE A 3 5.14 -1.17 16.56
CA ILE A 3 5.78 -0.48 15.46
C ILE A 3 5.17 0.94 15.42
N ALA A 4 5.84 1.90 16.07
CA ALA A 4 5.49 3.31 15.95
C ALA A 4 5.71 3.79 14.50
N PRO A 5 4.82 4.61 13.93
CA PRO A 5 4.99 5.12 12.58
C PRO A 5 6.31 5.87 12.42
N SER A 6 7.04 5.61 11.33
CA SER A 6 8.24 6.37 11.01
C SER A 6 7.90 7.84 10.75
N ALA A 7 8.18 8.71 11.71
CA ALA A 7 7.93 10.16 11.63
C ALA A 7 8.56 10.80 10.38
N ARG A 8 9.62 10.21 9.82
CA ARG A 8 10.33 10.70 8.63
C ARG A 8 9.51 10.72 7.35
N HIS A 9 8.45 9.91 7.26
CA HIS A 9 7.64 9.79 6.02
C HIS A 9 6.16 10.10 6.24
N SER A 10 5.76 10.54 7.43
CA SER A 10 4.35 10.81 7.75
C SER A 10 3.70 11.84 6.82
N GLY A 11 4.46 12.79 6.27
CA GLY A 11 3.96 13.79 5.32
C GLY A 11 3.85 13.29 3.87
N LEU A 12 4.34 12.08 3.57
CA LEU A 12 4.33 11.49 2.24
C LEU A 12 3.19 10.49 2.04
N ILE A 13 2.70 9.88 3.13
CA ILE A 13 1.68 8.84 3.08
C ILE A 13 0.29 9.48 3.16
N ARG A 14 -0.58 9.14 2.19
CA ARG A 14 -1.98 9.58 2.17
C ARG A 14 -2.89 8.52 1.56
N PRO A 15 -4.21 8.56 1.79
CA PRO A 15 -5.16 7.78 1.00
C PRO A 15 -4.98 8.01 -0.50
N ALA A 16 -5.16 6.96 -1.29
CA ALA A 16 -5.13 7.03 -2.74
C ALA A 16 -6.26 7.91 -3.30
N ARG A 17 -6.01 8.51 -4.46
CA ARG A 17 -6.95 9.33 -5.23
C ARG A 17 -7.04 8.77 -6.65
N VAL A 18 -8.09 9.17 -7.38
CA VAL A 18 -8.30 8.71 -8.77
C VAL A 18 -7.08 9.02 -9.66
N GLU A 19 -6.41 10.15 -9.43
CA GLU A 19 -5.18 10.55 -10.13
C GLU A 19 -3.99 9.61 -9.91
N ASP A 20 -4.01 8.76 -8.88
CA ASP A 20 -2.92 7.83 -8.56
C ASP A 20 -3.06 6.49 -9.28
N VAL A 21 -4.22 6.19 -9.87
CA VAL A 21 -4.57 4.85 -10.37
C VAL A 21 -3.60 4.38 -11.45
N GLU A 22 -3.22 5.25 -12.38
CA GLU A 22 -2.32 4.90 -13.48
C GLU A 22 -0.90 4.60 -12.95
N ASP A 23 -0.38 5.43 -12.02
CA ASP A 23 0.91 5.22 -11.38
C ASP A 23 0.94 3.93 -10.54
N MET A 24 -0.15 3.67 -9.81
CA MET A 24 -0.33 2.44 -9.04
C MET A 24 -0.34 1.21 -9.96
N GLN A 25 -1.11 1.26 -11.04
CA GLN A 25 -1.21 0.15 -11.98
C GLN A 25 0.15 -0.15 -12.62
N ALA A 26 0.84 0.87 -13.11
CA ALA A 26 2.14 0.73 -13.75
C ALA A 26 3.16 0.08 -12.81
N LEU A 27 3.26 0.55 -11.56
CA LEU A 27 4.20 0.00 -10.60
C LEU A 27 3.86 -1.43 -10.17
N ILE A 28 2.58 -1.72 -9.88
CA ILE A 28 2.15 -3.07 -9.50
C ILE A 28 2.42 -4.05 -10.63
N ASN A 29 2.08 -3.69 -11.87
CA ASN A 29 2.24 -4.58 -13.02
C ASN A 29 3.70 -4.73 -13.45
N THR A 30 4.57 -3.75 -13.15
CA THR A 30 6.03 -3.92 -13.27
C THR A 30 6.52 -5.05 -12.37
N TYR A 31 6.11 -5.09 -11.10
CA TYR A 31 6.47 -6.19 -10.20
C TYR A 31 5.77 -7.50 -10.55
N ALA A 32 4.57 -7.45 -11.12
CA ALA A 32 3.88 -8.66 -11.59
C ALA A 32 4.62 -9.31 -12.77
N ALA A 33 5.15 -8.52 -13.71
CA ALA A 33 5.97 -9.02 -14.80
C ALA A 33 7.32 -9.64 -14.34
N GLU A 34 7.72 -9.39 -13.10
CA GLU A 34 8.90 -10.00 -12.45
C GLU A 34 8.54 -11.24 -11.61
N ASP A 35 7.31 -11.75 -11.69
CA ASP A 35 6.78 -12.86 -10.88
C ASP A 35 6.80 -12.59 -9.35
N ARG A 36 6.77 -11.31 -8.96
CA ARG A 36 6.81 -10.90 -7.53
C ARG A 36 5.46 -10.49 -6.98
N MET A 37 4.48 -10.27 -7.85
CA MET A 37 3.15 -9.79 -7.50
C MET A 37 2.11 -10.34 -8.48
N LEU A 38 0.84 -10.23 -8.10
CA LEU A 38 -0.27 -10.44 -9.01
C LEU A 38 -0.60 -9.13 -9.73
N GLU A 39 -0.87 -9.21 -11.02
CA GLU A 39 -1.31 -8.07 -11.84
C GLU A 39 -2.62 -7.46 -11.32
N ARG A 40 -2.80 -6.16 -11.57
CA ARG A 40 -4.04 -5.43 -11.25
C ARG A 40 -4.53 -4.67 -12.47
N SER A 41 -5.82 -4.82 -12.75
CA SER A 41 -6.50 -4.00 -13.75
C SER A 41 -6.83 -2.63 -13.18
N ARG A 42 -7.02 -1.66 -14.09
CA ARG A 42 -7.46 -0.31 -13.73
C ARG A 42 -8.81 -0.33 -13.01
N ASP A 43 -9.74 -1.16 -13.48
CA ASP A 43 -11.08 -1.29 -12.90
C ASP A 43 -11.02 -1.82 -11.48
N PHE A 44 -10.18 -2.84 -11.21
CA PHE A 44 -9.94 -3.32 -9.85
C PHE A 44 -9.43 -2.20 -8.94
N LEU A 45 -8.48 -1.39 -9.41
CA LEU A 45 -7.91 -0.31 -8.60
C LEU A 45 -8.93 0.80 -8.33
N LEU A 46 -9.84 1.08 -9.26
CA LEU A 46 -10.93 2.04 -9.06
C LEU A 46 -11.98 1.52 -8.08
N GLU A 47 -12.39 0.25 -8.22
CA GLU A 47 -13.35 -0.41 -7.31
C GLU A 47 -12.81 -0.47 -5.87
N HIS A 48 -11.51 -0.72 -5.73
CA HIS A 48 -10.84 -0.86 -4.44
C HIS A 48 -10.08 0.40 -4.00
N LEU A 49 -10.27 1.56 -4.64
CA LEU A 49 -9.43 2.74 -4.43
C LEU A 49 -9.30 3.16 -2.95
N ARG A 50 -10.38 3.02 -2.19
CA ARG A 50 -10.45 3.38 -0.76
C ARG A 50 -9.62 2.46 0.14
N ASP A 51 -9.26 1.27 -0.35
CA ASP A 51 -8.43 0.32 0.38
C ASP A 51 -6.94 0.71 0.31
N PHE A 52 -6.57 1.59 -0.63
CA PHE A 52 -5.19 1.95 -0.92
C PHE A 52 -4.72 3.22 -0.20
N VAL A 53 -3.47 3.17 0.25
CA VAL A 53 -2.65 4.33 0.59
C VAL A 53 -1.48 4.43 -0.40
N VAL A 54 -1.03 5.65 -0.64
CA VAL A 54 0.10 5.95 -1.53
C VAL A 54 1.15 6.77 -0.80
N ALA A 55 2.39 6.63 -1.25
CA ALA A 55 3.51 7.49 -0.88
C ALA A 55 3.76 8.47 -2.03
N ARG A 56 3.64 9.78 -1.77
CA ARG A 56 3.95 10.85 -2.72
C ARG A 56 4.81 11.93 -2.11
N ASN A 57 5.72 12.48 -2.92
CA ASN A 57 6.42 13.73 -2.62
C ASN A 57 6.08 14.77 -3.70
N GLY A 58 5.12 15.64 -3.42
CA GLY A 58 4.53 16.51 -4.44
C GLY A 58 3.91 15.68 -5.58
N SER A 59 4.34 15.92 -6.82
CA SER A 59 3.92 15.16 -8.00
C SER A 59 4.62 13.81 -8.16
N HIS A 60 5.64 13.50 -7.37
CA HIS A 60 6.38 12.24 -7.51
C HIS A 60 5.69 11.12 -6.75
N PHE A 61 5.25 10.10 -7.48
CA PHE A 61 4.76 8.84 -6.93
C PHE A 61 5.93 7.95 -6.49
N LEU A 62 5.85 7.42 -5.27
CA LEU A 62 6.93 6.63 -4.66
C LEU A 62 6.50 5.19 -4.34
N GLY A 63 5.20 4.89 -4.32
CA GLY A 63 4.69 3.57 -4.01
C GLY A 63 3.26 3.56 -3.48
N CYS A 64 2.73 2.36 -3.30
CA CYS A 64 1.39 2.12 -2.78
C CYS A 64 1.32 0.86 -1.92
N CYS A 65 0.24 0.73 -1.16
CA CYS A 65 -0.12 -0.45 -0.40
C CYS A 65 -1.62 -0.44 -0.12
N ALA A 66 -2.24 -1.61 0.03
CA ALA A 66 -3.66 -1.72 0.36
C ALA A 66 -3.89 -2.57 1.60
N LEU A 67 -4.97 -2.24 2.31
CA LEU A 67 -5.54 -3.07 3.38
C LEU A 67 -6.89 -3.63 2.94
N ALA A 68 -7.02 -4.96 2.87
CA ALA A 68 -8.30 -5.63 2.61
C ALA A 68 -8.81 -6.30 3.88
N VAL A 69 -10.00 -5.92 4.35
CA VAL A 69 -10.68 -6.60 5.46
C VAL A 69 -11.38 -7.84 4.90
N LEU A 70 -11.03 -9.02 5.41
CA LEU A 70 -11.56 -10.30 4.91
C LEU A 70 -12.64 -10.86 5.82
N THR A 71 -12.47 -10.66 7.12
CA THR A 71 -13.41 -11.08 8.16
C THR A 71 -13.43 -10.03 9.28
N PRO A 72 -14.36 -10.11 10.26
CA PRO A 72 -14.41 -9.15 11.36
C PRO A 72 -13.12 -9.01 12.17
N ASP A 73 -12.20 -9.99 12.13
CA ASP A 73 -10.97 -9.97 12.93
C ASP A 73 -9.67 -10.13 12.12
N LEU A 74 -9.75 -10.28 10.79
CA LEU A 74 -8.61 -10.52 9.89
C LEU A 74 -8.60 -9.56 8.69
N ALA A 75 -7.45 -8.92 8.46
CA ALA A 75 -7.18 -8.13 7.27
C ALA A 75 -5.85 -8.53 6.61
N GLU A 76 -5.76 -8.32 5.31
CA GLU A 76 -4.58 -8.57 4.50
C GLU A 76 -3.93 -7.24 4.10
N VAL A 77 -2.62 -7.13 4.31
CA VAL A 77 -1.79 -6.14 3.61
C VAL A 77 -1.41 -6.72 2.26
N ARG A 78 -1.83 -6.03 1.19
CA ARG A 78 -1.61 -6.46 -0.19
C ARG A 78 -1.12 -5.33 -1.06
N SER A 79 -0.69 -5.67 -2.28
CA SER A 79 -0.25 -4.70 -3.29
C SER A 79 0.83 -3.73 -2.78
N LEU A 80 1.72 -4.17 -1.89
CA LEU A 80 2.83 -3.34 -1.41
C LEU A 80 3.88 -3.22 -2.52
N ALA A 81 4.01 -2.01 -3.07
CA ALA A 81 4.98 -1.71 -4.11
C ALA A 81 5.65 -0.36 -3.84
N VAL A 82 6.96 -0.27 -4.02
CA VAL A 82 7.75 0.96 -3.88
C VAL A 82 8.57 1.15 -5.15
N SER A 83 8.68 2.38 -5.68
CA SER A 83 9.49 2.63 -6.86
C SER A 83 10.96 2.28 -6.60
N ARG A 84 11.70 1.87 -7.64
CA ARG A 84 13.10 1.47 -7.49
C ARG A 84 13.97 2.61 -6.94
N GLU A 85 13.73 3.87 -7.35
CA GLU A 85 14.50 5.01 -6.82
C GLU A 85 14.16 5.37 -5.37
N ALA A 86 13.01 4.88 -4.88
CA ALA A 86 12.53 5.11 -3.53
C ALA A 86 12.84 3.94 -2.58
N SER A 87 13.32 2.80 -3.10
CA SER A 87 13.66 1.61 -2.32
C SER A 87 14.81 1.85 -1.33
N GLY A 88 14.84 1.07 -0.26
CA GLY A 88 15.85 1.19 0.81
C GLY A 88 15.70 2.41 1.72
N ARG A 89 14.73 3.29 1.47
CA ARG A 89 14.51 4.54 2.23
C ARG A 89 13.48 4.42 3.36
N GLY A 90 12.91 3.23 3.56
CA GLY A 90 11.89 2.99 4.59
C GLY A 90 10.45 3.35 4.21
N ILE A 91 10.19 3.65 2.93
CA ILE A 91 8.84 4.00 2.43
C ILE A 91 7.88 2.81 2.50
N GLY A 92 8.34 1.60 2.13
CA GLY A 92 7.53 0.40 2.23
C GLY A 92 7.06 0.13 3.67
N ARG A 93 7.96 0.36 4.65
CA ARG A 93 7.61 0.29 6.07
C ARG A 93 6.53 1.31 6.45
N ALA A 94 6.65 2.56 6.01
CA ALA A 94 5.68 3.61 6.30
C ALA A 94 4.29 3.31 5.69
N LEU A 95 4.25 2.75 4.47
CA LEU A 95 3.02 2.30 3.82
C LEU A 95 2.33 1.19 4.63
N VAL A 96 3.08 0.17 5.05
CA VAL A 96 2.56 -0.94 5.88
C VAL A 96 2.08 -0.44 7.24
N GLU A 97 2.81 0.47 7.88
CA GLU A 97 2.41 1.10 9.15
C GLU A 97 1.08 1.84 9.02
N ALA A 98 0.83 2.52 7.90
CA ALA A 98 -0.46 3.16 7.63
C ALA A 98 -1.60 2.14 7.48
N CYS A 99 -1.37 1.02 6.77
CA CYS A 99 -2.35 -0.07 6.69
C CYS A 99 -2.61 -0.71 8.07
N ILE A 100 -1.58 -0.90 8.91
CA ILE A 100 -1.75 -1.44 10.27
C ILE A 100 -2.52 -0.45 11.15
N ALA A 101 -2.25 0.85 11.04
CA ALA A 101 -2.98 1.88 11.76
C ALA A 101 -4.46 1.87 11.37
N GLU A 102 -4.76 1.71 10.07
CA GLU A 102 -6.12 1.59 9.58
C GLU A 102 -6.81 0.31 10.08
N ALA A 103 -6.12 -0.84 10.05
CA ALA A 103 -6.64 -2.09 10.60
C ALA A 103 -7.02 -1.94 12.09
N ARG A 104 -6.17 -1.27 12.87
CA ARG A 104 -6.46 -0.95 14.29
C ARG A 104 -7.66 -0.03 14.43
N ARG A 105 -7.76 1.01 13.60
CA ARG A 105 -8.89 1.96 13.60
C ARG A 105 -10.21 1.25 13.30
N LEU A 106 -10.18 0.23 12.43
CA LEU A 106 -11.33 -0.59 12.07
C LEU A 106 -11.66 -1.69 13.11
N GLY A 107 -10.78 -1.92 14.09
CA GLY A 107 -10.98 -2.93 15.14
C GLY A 107 -10.47 -4.33 14.78
N THR A 108 -9.76 -4.48 13.67
CA THR A 108 -9.18 -5.76 13.23
C THR A 108 -8.01 -6.15 14.13
N ARG A 109 -7.98 -7.40 14.59
CA ARG A 109 -6.97 -7.90 15.55
C ARG A 109 -5.78 -8.57 14.88
N ARG A 110 -5.97 -9.11 13.67
CA ARG A 110 -4.96 -9.86 12.94
C ARG A 110 -4.73 -9.25 11.56
N VAL A 111 -3.46 -9.09 11.22
CA VAL A 111 -3.02 -8.63 9.90
C VAL A 111 -2.01 -9.64 9.38
N PHE A 112 -2.14 -10.02 8.11
CA PHE A 112 -1.19 -10.89 7.42
C PHE A 112 -0.85 -10.33 6.04
N ALA A 113 0.13 -10.94 5.38
CA ALA A 113 0.43 -10.70 3.98
C ALA A 113 0.72 -12.04 3.32
N LEU A 114 0.35 -12.17 2.04
CA LEU A 114 0.75 -13.29 1.20
C LEU A 114 1.86 -12.83 0.26
N THR A 115 2.93 -13.60 0.22
CA THR A 115 4.05 -13.40 -0.71
C THR A 115 4.13 -14.58 -1.65
N LEU A 116 4.44 -14.32 -2.91
CA LEU A 116 4.80 -15.33 -3.89
C LEU A 116 6.25 -15.81 -3.66
#